data_AF-A0A378J782-F1
#
_entry.id   AF-A0A378J782-F1
#
_cell.length_a   1.000
_cell.length_b   1.000
_cell.length_c   1.000
_cell.angle_alpha   90.00
_cell.angle_beta   90.00
_cell.angle_gamma   90.00
#
_symmetry.space_group_name_H-M   'P 1'
#
loop_
_entity.id
_entity.type
_entity.pdbx_description
1 polymer ?
#
loop_
_entity_poly.entity_id
_entity_poly.type
_entity_poly.pdbx_seq_one_letter_code
_entity_poly.pdbx_strand_id
1 'polypeptide(L)'
;MIVNKEINVAMTKISRIVVLGDSLSDRGTFDKRKLFGFIPLRDFYEVGSDAPRGRFTNGFVWGDYFVTAVIGDFAIDYVRKKLNISHNAWGNADVSDAILANDLNILKRNEKAFSLNNDKHILYKGERFARFYCEAGLTSYDYTTQFTINPKYEFLRLILASLEDKQEQLTDEDKKYKITKQEKAETLIIEWSGANDLLTVNPEPTLDEATHAVNARIANLETLIQQGYRNFVLLNLPDLSLTPRFQTKSKEEQENAAKCSEHFNEQLATNVKQVIEKYKDLNVSLTLSVFDVNTPFKEMYHNCEEYGFDRNKLKLPYIDSEEFKQNQKNPIYQKEHISPADGYMFWDDIHPTMDTHSWLAVMFKDAYNKIFKFVPPECERRRCSKEAEDIVHHCRSGAYAHLPADVAKIINTIYLESKSLEQSWCSQRREEGELLKRFVFELKCQSGNLHEIDALIKKFTKDSENMKMIKRHNYPIYDFFAGKKTTHLEDSIKALAKAVDEHLYVSEQLTMN
;
A
#
# COMPACT_ATOMS: atom_id res chain seq x y z
N MET A 1 12.73 19.63 18.61
CA MET A 1 12.67 18.35 19.36
C MET A 1 12.92 18.63 20.84
N ILE A 2 11.91 18.53 21.71
CA ILE A 2 12.16 18.27 23.14
C ILE A 2 12.01 16.76 23.30
N VAL A 3 13.10 16.04 23.13
CA VAL A 3 13.17 14.62 23.54
C VAL A 3 13.69 14.62 24.96
N ASN A 4 12.76 14.53 25.90
CA ASN A 4 13.10 14.29 27.29
C ASN A 4 13.72 12.89 27.42
N LYS A 5 14.96 12.88 27.90
CA LYS A 5 15.65 11.89 28.74
C LYS A 5 15.03 10.49 28.78
N GLU A 6 15.81 9.52 28.34
CA GLU A 6 15.62 8.06 28.40
C GLU A 6 14.83 7.60 29.64
N ILE A 7 13.53 7.45 29.47
CA ILE A 7 12.73 6.47 30.20
C ILE A 7 12.65 5.30 29.23
N ASN A 8 13.00 4.10 29.70
CA ASN A 8 12.90 2.86 28.95
C ASN A 8 11.40 2.52 28.76
N VAL A 9 10.71 3.30 27.93
CA VAL A 9 9.31 3.10 27.56
C VAL A 9 9.30 1.90 26.63
N ALA A 10 8.58 0.84 27.02
CA ALA A 10 8.41 -0.33 26.16
C ALA A 10 7.81 0.13 24.82
N MET A 11 8.52 -0.14 23.71
CA MET A 11 8.07 0.22 22.37
C MET A 11 6.69 -0.35 22.08
N THR A 12 5.84 0.44 21.41
CA THR A 12 4.48 0.03 21.08
C THR A 12 4.50 -1.04 19.99
N LYS A 13 3.89 -2.20 20.26
CA LYS A 13 3.79 -3.33 19.30
C LYS A 13 2.87 -2.95 18.13
N ILE A 14 3.38 -3.05 16.91
CA ILE A 14 2.61 -2.84 15.67
C ILE A 14 2.64 -4.12 14.84
N SER A 15 1.49 -4.73 14.56
CA SER A 15 1.36 -5.94 13.76
C SER A 15 0.72 -5.72 12.38
N ARG A 16 0.14 -4.52 12.15
CA ARG A 16 -0.53 -4.12 10.91
C ARG A 16 -0.28 -2.65 10.61
N ILE A 17 -0.32 -2.29 9.33
CA ILE A 17 -0.20 -0.91 8.85
C ILE A 17 -1.43 -0.57 8.00
N VAL A 18 -1.94 0.65 8.15
CA VAL A 18 -2.92 1.24 7.24
C VAL A 18 -2.38 2.59 6.81
N VAL A 19 -2.41 2.86 5.51
CA VAL A 19 -2.05 4.16 4.94
C VAL A 19 -3.29 4.76 4.30
N LEU A 20 -3.62 5.99 4.68
CA LEU A 20 -4.61 6.83 4.01
C LEU A 20 -3.87 8.02 3.39
N GLY A 21 -4.25 8.44 2.18
CA GLY A 21 -3.57 9.58 1.58
C GLY A 21 -3.85 9.79 0.11
N ASP A 22 -3.02 10.61 -0.50
CA ASP A 22 -3.16 11.02 -1.90
C ASP A 22 -2.16 10.30 -2.85
N SER A 23 -1.83 10.94 -3.98
CA SER A 23 -0.92 10.43 -5.01
C SER A 23 0.47 10.10 -4.47
N LEU A 24 0.94 10.77 -3.40
CA LEU A 24 2.25 10.49 -2.79
C LEU A 24 2.31 9.10 -2.15
N SER A 25 1.16 8.50 -1.84
CA SER A 25 1.04 7.17 -1.24
C SER A 25 0.25 6.19 -2.11
N ASP A 26 -0.31 6.62 -3.24
CA ASP A 26 -1.07 5.77 -4.15
C ASP A 26 -0.17 4.77 -4.88
N ARG A 27 -0.61 3.52 -4.92
CA ARG A 27 0.08 2.36 -5.50
C ARG A 27 -0.52 1.93 -6.84
N GLY A 28 -1.35 2.78 -7.45
CA GLY A 28 -2.05 2.51 -8.70
C GLY A 28 -3.56 2.27 -8.55
N THR A 29 -4.17 2.76 -7.47
CA THR A 29 -5.61 2.68 -7.22
C THR A 29 -6.37 3.60 -8.16
N PHE A 30 -5.89 4.85 -8.34
CA PHE A 30 -6.55 5.85 -9.19
C PHE A 30 -6.61 5.42 -10.66
N ASP A 31 -5.54 4.84 -11.20
CA ASP A 31 -5.47 4.36 -12.60
C ASP A 31 -6.55 3.31 -12.93
N LYS A 32 -7.03 2.58 -11.91
CA LYS A 32 -8.10 1.59 -12.05
C LYS A 32 -9.51 2.18 -11.92
N ARG A 33 -9.64 3.44 -11.52
CA ARG A 33 -10.95 4.06 -11.23
C ARG A 33 -11.63 4.48 -12.53
N LYS A 34 -12.93 4.20 -12.61
CA LYS A 34 -13.78 4.56 -13.74
C LYS A 34 -14.98 5.38 -13.27
N LEU A 35 -15.19 6.54 -13.86
CA LEU A 35 -16.42 7.31 -13.73
C LEU A 35 -17.56 6.54 -14.42
N PHE A 36 -18.71 6.44 -13.74
CA PHE A 36 -19.87 5.63 -14.16
C PHE A 36 -19.56 4.15 -14.47
N GLY A 37 -18.41 3.64 -14.02
CA GLY A 37 -17.99 2.25 -14.27
C GLY A 37 -17.35 1.98 -15.63
N PHE A 38 -17.30 2.96 -16.55
CA PHE A 38 -16.75 2.76 -17.89
C PHE A 38 -15.81 3.86 -18.40
N ILE A 39 -15.82 5.08 -17.85
CA ILE A 39 -14.93 6.16 -18.29
C ILE A 39 -13.68 6.22 -17.40
N PRO A 40 -12.47 5.88 -17.88
CA PRO A 40 -11.26 5.93 -17.06
C PRO A 40 -11.00 7.33 -16.52
N LEU A 41 -10.82 7.47 -15.20
CA LEU A 41 -10.58 8.78 -14.59
C LEU A 41 -9.20 9.36 -14.92
N ARG A 42 -8.23 8.49 -15.28
CA ARG A 42 -6.92 8.91 -15.76
C ARG A 42 -6.99 9.83 -16.99
N ASP A 43 -8.03 9.71 -17.81
CA ASP A 43 -8.17 10.50 -19.04
C ASP A 43 -8.47 11.98 -18.73
N PHE A 44 -8.89 12.28 -17.50
CA PHE A 44 -9.17 13.64 -17.02
C PHE A 44 -8.10 14.18 -16.08
N TYR A 45 -7.09 13.37 -15.75
CA TYR A 45 -6.00 13.75 -14.86
C TYR A 45 -4.70 13.76 -15.68
N GLU A 46 -4.23 14.96 -16.03
CA GLU A 46 -3.12 15.20 -16.97
C GLU A 46 -1.79 14.55 -16.56
N VAL A 47 -1.69 14.08 -15.31
CA VAL A 47 -0.51 13.43 -14.75
C VAL A 47 -0.83 11.94 -14.61
N GLY A 48 -0.23 11.05 -15.42
CA GLY A 48 -0.42 9.61 -15.21
C GLY A 48 -0.21 8.68 -16.40
N SER A 49 -0.20 9.17 -17.64
CA SER A 49 -0.02 8.32 -18.82
C SER A 49 1.35 7.61 -18.87
N ASP A 50 2.36 8.24 -18.28
CA ASP A 50 3.75 7.78 -18.34
C ASP A 50 4.26 7.12 -17.04
N ALA A 51 3.37 6.94 -16.07
CA ALA A 51 3.69 6.53 -14.71
C ALA A 51 3.68 4.99 -14.57
N PRO A 52 4.82 4.33 -14.23
CA PRO A 52 4.88 2.88 -14.14
C PRO A 52 3.87 2.31 -13.12
N ARG A 53 3.05 1.36 -13.60
CA ARG A 53 2.02 0.66 -12.78
C ARG A 53 1.05 1.62 -12.06
N GLY A 54 0.77 2.79 -12.64
CA GLY A 54 -0.21 3.75 -12.15
C GLY A 54 0.21 4.53 -10.89
N ARG A 55 1.50 4.50 -10.52
CA ARG A 55 2.05 5.30 -9.40
C ARG A 55 2.52 6.65 -9.93
N PHE A 56 2.31 7.72 -9.18
CA PHE A 56 2.68 9.10 -9.55
C PHE A 56 4.17 9.38 -9.32
N THR A 57 5.02 8.51 -9.87
CA THR A 57 6.48 8.56 -9.77
C THR A 57 7.07 7.62 -10.84
N ASN A 58 8.39 7.54 -10.98
CA ASN A 58 9.05 6.63 -11.94
C ASN A 58 9.22 5.17 -11.46
N GLY A 59 8.58 4.79 -10.35
CA GLY A 59 8.74 3.48 -9.73
C GLY A 59 7.88 3.29 -8.49
N PHE A 60 8.49 2.93 -7.35
CA PHE A 60 7.78 2.70 -6.09
C PHE A 60 7.62 3.97 -5.25
N VAL A 61 6.52 4.06 -4.50
CA VAL A 61 6.28 5.18 -3.56
C VAL A 61 6.89 4.88 -2.19
N TRP A 62 7.03 5.89 -1.33
CA TRP A 62 7.65 5.75 0.00
C TRP A 62 7.03 4.62 0.85
N GLY A 63 5.71 4.44 0.77
CA GLY A 63 4.99 3.40 1.50
C GLY A 63 5.34 1.98 1.04
N ASP A 64 5.68 1.78 -0.24
CA ASP A 64 6.23 0.51 -0.73
C ASP A 64 7.58 0.22 -0.05
N TYR A 65 8.49 1.20 -0.04
CA TYR A 65 9.82 1.06 0.57
C TYR A 65 9.76 0.83 2.07
N PHE A 66 8.98 1.64 2.78
CA PHE A 66 8.85 1.54 4.24
C PHE A 66 8.32 0.16 4.66
N VAL A 67 7.19 -0.28 4.08
CA VAL A 67 6.58 -1.55 4.47
C VAL A 67 7.47 -2.74 4.11
N THR A 68 8.15 -2.70 2.95
CA THR A 68 9.05 -3.78 2.55
C THR A 68 10.33 -3.82 3.37
N ALA A 69 10.86 -2.66 3.79
CA ALA A 69 11.97 -2.61 4.73
C ALA A 69 11.60 -3.22 6.09
N VAL A 70 10.38 -2.95 6.60
CA VAL A 70 9.87 -3.60 7.82
C VAL A 70 9.73 -5.11 7.64
N ILE A 71 9.25 -5.57 6.49
CA ILE A 71 9.20 -7.02 6.17
C ILE A 71 10.62 -7.62 6.09
N GLY A 72 11.58 -6.88 5.55
CA GLY A 72 13.00 -7.25 5.54
C GLY A 72 13.56 -7.46 6.94
N ASP A 73 13.21 -6.58 7.89
CA ASP A 73 13.59 -6.73 9.30
C ASP A 73 13.07 -8.05 9.89
N PHE A 74 11.86 -8.50 9.51
CA PHE A 74 11.33 -9.81 9.94
C PHE A 74 12.16 -10.98 9.42
N ALA A 75 12.68 -10.88 8.19
CA ALA A 75 13.55 -11.90 7.62
C ALA A 75 14.90 -11.93 8.36
N ILE A 76 15.49 -10.77 8.63
CA ILE A 76 16.72 -10.62 9.41
C ILE A 76 16.55 -11.24 10.81
N ASP A 77 15.47 -10.92 11.51
CA ASP A 77 15.16 -11.46 12.84
C ASP A 77 14.97 -12.98 12.82
N TYR A 78 14.33 -13.51 11.77
CA TYR A 78 14.18 -14.94 11.59
C TYR A 78 15.53 -15.64 11.46
N VAL A 79 16.43 -15.12 10.63
CA VAL A 79 17.78 -15.67 10.43
C VAL A 79 18.55 -15.65 11.73
N ARG A 80 18.57 -14.49 12.39
CA ARG A 80 19.27 -14.30 13.66
C ARG A 80 18.81 -15.30 14.71
N LYS A 81 17.49 -15.49 14.85
CA LYS A 81 16.91 -16.47 15.78
C LYS A 81 17.23 -17.91 15.37
N LYS A 82 17.19 -18.23 14.08
CA LYS A 82 17.37 -19.61 13.59
C LYS A 82 18.81 -20.08 13.68
N LEU A 83 19.76 -19.17 13.46
CA LEU A 83 21.20 -19.43 13.53
C LEU A 83 21.82 -19.06 14.89
N ASN A 84 21.00 -18.59 15.85
CA ASN A 84 21.43 -18.17 17.18
C ASN A 84 22.54 -17.10 17.16
N ILE A 85 22.40 -16.12 16.28
CA ILE A 85 23.38 -15.05 16.08
C ILE A 85 23.11 -13.89 17.06
N SER A 86 24.17 -13.32 17.63
CA SER A 86 24.08 -12.23 18.61
C SER A 86 23.76 -10.86 17.98
N HIS A 87 23.16 -9.93 18.74
CA HIS A 87 22.86 -8.56 18.28
C HIS A 87 24.04 -7.60 18.48
N ASN A 88 25.13 -7.81 17.73
CA ASN A 88 26.30 -6.92 17.73
C ASN A 88 26.88 -6.81 16.32
N ALA A 89 27.95 -6.02 16.14
CA ALA A 89 28.57 -5.80 14.83
C ALA A 89 28.99 -7.11 14.14
N TRP A 90 29.59 -8.04 14.88
CA TRP A 90 29.99 -9.36 14.37
C TRP A 90 28.79 -10.19 13.93
N GLY A 91 27.76 -10.27 14.77
CA GLY A 91 26.53 -10.98 14.40
C GLY A 91 25.76 -10.32 13.26
N ASN A 92 25.90 -9.01 13.04
CA ASN A 92 25.35 -8.37 11.85
C ASN A 92 26.10 -8.80 10.58
N ALA A 93 27.42 -8.94 10.64
CA ALA A 93 28.21 -9.52 9.56
C ALA A 93 27.81 -10.98 9.31
N ASP A 94 27.67 -11.81 10.35
CA ASP A 94 27.25 -13.21 10.22
C ASP A 94 25.85 -13.35 9.56
N VAL A 95 24.90 -12.47 9.92
CA VAL A 95 23.58 -12.45 9.28
C VAL A 95 23.70 -12.04 7.81
N SER A 96 24.52 -11.04 7.51
CA SER A 96 24.78 -10.61 6.13
C SER A 96 25.37 -11.75 5.30
N ASP A 97 26.38 -12.45 5.82
CA ASP A 97 27.01 -13.59 5.16
C ASP A 97 26.01 -14.72 4.91
N ALA A 98 25.16 -15.05 5.90
CA ALA A 98 24.11 -16.04 5.74
C ALA A 98 23.09 -15.65 4.65
N ILE A 99 22.73 -14.37 4.54
CA ILE A 99 21.83 -13.88 3.49
C ILE A 99 22.51 -13.96 2.11
N LEU A 100 23.77 -13.51 1.99
CA LEU A 100 24.54 -13.52 0.75
C LEU A 100 24.83 -14.94 0.25
N ALA A 101 25.11 -15.87 1.16
CA ALA A 101 25.25 -17.30 0.87
C ALA A 101 23.91 -17.98 0.53
N ASN A 102 22.78 -17.27 0.68
CA ASN A 102 21.42 -17.80 0.58
C ASN A 102 21.20 -19.02 1.50
N ASP A 103 21.82 -19.01 2.69
CA ASP A 103 21.61 -20.02 3.71
C ASP A 103 20.13 -20.09 4.07
N LEU A 104 19.64 -21.27 4.47
CA LEU A 104 18.21 -21.50 4.78
C LEU A 104 17.23 -21.12 3.64
N ASN A 105 17.71 -20.89 2.41
CA ASN A 105 16.96 -20.33 1.28
C ASN A 105 16.28 -18.99 1.61
N ILE A 106 16.96 -18.10 2.36
CA ILE A 106 16.39 -16.83 2.83
C ILE A 106 15.90 -15.96 1.67
N LEU A 107 16.69 -15.80 0.61
CA LEU A 107 16.32 -14.93 -0.52
C LEU A 107 15.03 -15.43 -1.17
N LYS A 108 14.99 -16.73 -1.49
CA LYS A 108 13.80 -17.37 -2.09
C LYS A 108 12.57 -17.30 -1.19
N ARG A 109 12.75 -17.36 0.13
CA ARG A 109 11.66 -17.21 1.10
C ARG A 109 11.16 -15.78 1.22
N ASN A 110 12.07 -14.81 1.19
CA ASN A 110 11.72 -13.39 1.26
C ASN A 110 10.98 -12.93 -0.01
N GLU A 111 11.46 -13.32 -1.19
CA GLU A 111 10.79 -13.06 -2.48
C GLU A 111 9.34 -13.56 -2.52
N LYS A 112 9.07 -14.69 -1.84
CA LYS A 112 7.72 -15.27 -1.76
C LYS A 112 6.92 -14.78 -0.56
N ALA A 113 7.56 -14.12 0.40
CA ALA A 113 6.91 -13.66 1.61
C ALA A 113 5.93 -12.51 1.35
N PHE A 114 6.11 -11.71 0.30
CA PHE A 114 5.21 -10.59 0.02
C PHE A 114 5.04 -10.30 -1.48
N SER A 115 4.13 -9.37 -1.78
CA SER A 115 3.80 -8.89 -3.12
C SER A 115 3.59 -7.40 -3.09
N LEU A 116 4.06 -6.71 -4.12
CA LEU A 116 3.69 -5.31 -4.39
C LEU A 116 2.73 -5.16 -5.58
N ASN A 117 2.26 -6.27 -6.14
CA ASN A 117 1.38 -6.27 -7.32
C ASN A 117 -0.06 -5.82 -7.02
N ASN A 118 -0.47 -5.89 -5.75
CA ASN A 118 -1.76 -5.38 -5.31
C ASN A 118 -1.58 -3.92 -4.86
N ASP A 119 -2.46 -3.06 -5.36
CA ASP A 119 -2.50 -1.62 -5.09
C ASP A 119 -2.98 -1.34 -3.66
N LYS A 120 -3.95 -2.11 -3.15
CA LYS A 120 -4.57 -1.87 -1.84
C LYS A 120 -3.91 -2.63 -0.69
N HIS A 121 -3.12 -3.66 -0.98
CA HIS A 121 -2.66 -4.60 0.04
C HIS A 121 -1.22 -5.04 -0.15
N ILE A 122 -0.44 -5.03 0.93
CA ILE A 122 0.78 -5.84 1.04
C ILE A 122 0.50 -7.00 1.98
N LEU A 123 0.72 -8.22 1.49
CA LEU A 123 0.65 -9.43 2.30
C LEU A 123 2.04 -9.80 2.80
N TYR A 124 2.14 -10.31 4.03
CA TYR A 124 3.29 -11.03 4.55
C TYR A 124 2.89 -12.47 4.84
N LYS A 125 3.47 -13.44 4.13
CA LYS A 125 3.17 -14.87 4.20
C LYS A 125 1.66 -15.18 4.08
N GLY A 126 1.02 -14.53 3.11
CA GLY A 126 -0.42 -14.66 2.86
C GLY A 126 -1.33 -13.97 3.89
N GLU A 127 -0.77 -13.39 4.97
CA GLU A 127 -1.52 -12.56 5.91
C GLU A 127 -1.44 -11.10 5.52
N ARG A 128 -2.53 -10.35 5.72
CA ARG A 128 -2.57 -8.94 5.36
C ARG A 128 -1.69 -8.14 6.31
N PHE A 129 -0.63 -7.52 5.83
CA PHE A 129 0.26 -6.73 6.67
C PHE A 129 -0.02 -5.24 6.55
N ALA A 130 -0.11 -4.72 5.33
CA ALA A 130 -0.44 -3.32 5.06
C ALA A 130 -1.69 -3.17 4.19
N ARG A 131 -2.48 -2.14 4.46
CA ARG A 131 -3.64 -1.69 3.66
C ARG A 131 -3.41 -0.27 3.20
N PHE A 132 -3.73 0.03 1.95
CA PHE A 132 -3.62 1.35 1.36
C PHE A 132 -5.00 1.81 0.88
N TYR A 133 -5.45 2.92 1.44
CA TYR A 133 -6.64 3.66 1.03
C TYR A 133 -6.16 5.01 0.50
N CYS A 134 -5.38 4.95 -0.57
CA CYS A 134 -4.75 6.10 -1.18
C CYS A 134 -5.28 6.27 -2.61
N GLU A 135 -5.49 7.50 -3.03
CA GLU A 135 -5.95 7.80 -4.37
C GLU A 135 -5.41 9.16 -4.82
N ALA A 136 -4.90 9.23 -6.04
CA ALA A 136 -4.47 10.49 -6.63
C ALA A 136 -5.60 11.53 -6.69
N GLY A 137 -5.23 12.79 -6.49
CA GLY A 137 -6.18 13.89 -6.40
C GLY A 137 -7.00 13.94 -5.11
N LEU A 138 -6.88 12.94 -4.20
CA LEU A 138 -7.63 12.94 -2.95
C LEU A 138 -7.41 14.22 -2.15
N THR A 139 -8.51 14.87 -1.77
CA THR A 139 -8.50 16.03 -0.88
C THR A 139 -8.77 15.60 0.55
N SER A 140 -8.22 16.32 1.51
CA SER A 140 -8.54 16.11 2.92
C SER A 140 -9.97 16.55 3.22
N TYR A 141 -10.33 17.72 2.73
CA TYR A 141 -11.66 18.31 2.88
C TYR A 141 -12.60 17.85 1.77
N ASP A 142 -13.88 17.66 2.10
CA ASP A 142 -14.93 17.35 1.13
C ASP A 142 -15.46 18.64 0.47
N TYR A 143 -15.08 18.85 -0.78
CA TYR A 143 -15.48 20.01 -1.57
C TYR A 143 -16.80 19.82 -2.32
N THR A 144 -17.47 18.67 -2.24
CA THR A 144 -18.73 18.42 -2.97
C THR A 144 -19.85 19.37 -2.60
N THR A 145 -19.77 20.00 -1.43
CA THR A 145 -20.73 20.99 -0.94
C THR A 145 -20.32 22.44 -1.21
N GLN A 146 -19.13 22.68 -1.78
CA GLN A 146 -18.59 24.01 -2.04
C GLN A 146 -18.52 24.33 -3.54
N PHE A 147 -19.39 25.24 -3.98
CA PHE A 147 -19.44 25.70 -5.36
C PHE A 147 -18.27 26.62 -5.72
N THR A 148 -17.67 26.40 -6.89
CA THR A 148 -16.77 27.37 -7.56
C THR A 148 -17.26 27.71 -8.96
N ILE A 149 -17.09 28.98 -9.36
CA ILE A 149 -17.47 29.46 -10.69
C ILE A 149 -16.53 28.94 -11.79
N ASN A 150 -15.37 28.37 -11.44
CA ASN A 150 -14.42 27.82 -12.39
C ASN A 150 -14.82 26.37 -12.76
N PRO A 151 -15.24 26.10 -14.00
CA PRO A 151 -15.77 24.79 -14.38
C PRO A 151 -14.75 23.65 -14.24
N LYS A 152 -13.45 23.92 -14.42
CA LYS A 152 -12.38 22.92 -14.26
C LYS A 152 -12.32 22.45 -12.80
N TYR A 153 -12.25 23.40 -11.87
CA TYR A 153 -12.14 23.07 -10.44
C TYR A 153 -13.44 22.51 -9.88
N GLU A 154 -14.60 23.01 -10.31
CA GLU A 154 -15.90 22.45 -9.93
C GLU A 154 -16.00 20.98 -10.33
N PHE A 155 -15.62 20.64 -11.57
CA PHE A 155 -15.60 19.26 -12.02
C PHE A 155 -14.66 18.38 -11.20
N LEU A 156 -13.44 18.85 -10.91
CA LEU A 156 -12.48 18.10 -10.08
C LEU A 156 -13.02 17.87 -8.64
N ARG A 157 -13.61 18.89 -8.02
CA ARG A 157 -14.21 18.81 -6.68
C ARG A 157 -15.35 17.78 -6.56
N LEU A 158 -16.05 17.51 -7.66
CA LEU A 158 -17.16 16.54 -7.71
C LEU A 158 -16.70 15.09 -7.93
N ILE A 159 -15.58 14.88 -8.62
CA ILE A 159 -15.14 13.54 -9.01
C ILE A 159 -14.05 12.97 -8.10
N LEU A 160 -13.24 13.81 -7.46
CA LEU A 160 -12.13 13.35 -6.62
C LEU A 160 -12.64 12.85 -5.26
N ALA A 161 -12.00 11.82 -4.74
CA ALA A 161 -12.35 11.25 -3.44
C ALA A 161 -11.89 12.17 -2.30
N SER A 162 -12.61 12.16 -1.19
CA SER A 162 -12.19 12.81 0.06
C SER A 162 -11.45 11.83 0.98
N LEU A 163 -10.78 12.36 2.01
CA LEU A 163 -10.22 11.54 3.08
C LEU A 163 -11.31 10.81 3.89
N GLU A 164 -12.50 11.41 4.00
CA GLU A 164 -13.67 10.78 4.62
C GLU A 164 -14.08 9.52 3.85
N ASP A 165 -14.16 9.57 2.52
CA ASP A 165 -14.46 8.39 1.69
C ASP A 165 -13.50 7.21 1.95
N LYS A 166 -12.22 7.51 2.17
CA LYS A 166 -11.19 6.49 2.47
C LYS A 166 -11.34 5.92 3.86
N GLN A 167 -11.72 6.75 4.82
CA GLN A 167 -12.01 6.31 6.17
C GLN A 167 -13.29 5.46 6.23
N GLU A 168 -14.30 5.76 5.41
CA GLU A 168 -15.50 4.92 5.28
C GLU A 168 -15.15 3.56 4.66
N GLN A 169 -14.34 3.56 3.59
CA GLN A 169 -13.83 2.33 2.98
C GLN A 169 -13.06 1.46 3.99
N LEU A 170 -12.20 2.07 4.82
CA LEU A 170 -11.52 1.37 5.91
C LEU A 170 -12.52 0.79 6.91
N THR A 171 -13.54 1.55 7.27
CA THR A 171 -14.58 1.14 8.21
C THR A 171 -15.38 -0.06 7.68
N ASP A 172 -15.71 -0.05 6.40
CA ASP A 172 -16.44 -1.13 5.75
C ASP A 172 -15.60 -2.38 5.55
N GLU A 173 -14.31 -2.23 5.22
CA GLU A 173 -13.37 -3.35 5.23
C GLU A 173 -13.20 -3.93 6.63
N ASP A 174 -13.12 -3.09 7.67
CA ASP A 174 -13.03 -3.56 9.05
C ASP A 174 -14.23 -4.42 9.43
N LYS A 175 -15.45 -4.00 9.05
CA LYS A 175 -16.67 -4.79 9.23
C LYS A 175 -16.61 -6.09 8.42
N LYS A 176 -16.27 -6.00 7.13
CA LYS A 176 -16.20 -7.14 6.19
C LYS A 176 -15.26 -8.23 6.68
N TYR A 177 -14.11 -7.84 7.22
CA TYR A 177 -13.07 -8.75 7.69
C TYR A 177 -13.09 -8.99 9.21
N LYS A 178 -14.09 -8.45 9.92
CA LYS A 178 -14.29 -8.61 11.36
C LYS A 178 -13.04 -8.24 12.17
N ILE A 179 -12.41 -7.12 11.82
CA ILE A 179 -11.19 -6.65 12.48
C ILE A 179 -11.47 -6.38 13.96
N THR A 180 -10.70 -7.05 14.82
CA THR A 180 -10.92 -7.05 16.27
C THR A 180 -10.41 -5.75 16.91
N LYS A 181 -10.90 -5.44 18.13
CA LYS A 181 -10.39 -4.30 18.91
C LYS A 181 -8.88 -4.39 19.16
N GLN A 182 -8.36 -5.60 19.39
CA GLN A 182 -6.92 -5.81 19.58
C GLN A 182 -6.15 -5.55 18.29
N GLU A 183 -6.62 -6.05 17.14
CA GLU A 183 -5.97 -5.77 15.86
C GLU A 183 -5.94 -4.27 15.55
N LYS A 184 -7.02 -3.52 15.83
CA LYS A 184 -7.03 -2.05 15.68
C LYS A 184 -6.03 -1.37 16.62
N ALA A 185 -5.92 -1.84 17.86
CA ALA A 185 -4.96 -1.33 18.84
C ALA A 185 -3.49 -1.66 18.50
N GLU A 186 -3.24 -2.69 17.71
CA GLU A 186 -1.91 -3.06 17.17
C GLU A 186 -1.70 -2.59 15.71
N THR A 187 -2.63 -1.81 15.16
CA THR A 187 -2.50 -1.22 13.83
C THR A 187 -1.90 0.18 13.93
N LEU A 188 -0.93 0.47 13.07
CA LEU A 188 -0.44 1.83 12.82
C LEU A 188 -1.22 2.44 11.66
N ILE A 189 -1.97 3.51 11.94
CA ILE A 189 -2.55 4.39 10.92
C ILE A 189 -1.50 5.43 10.53
N ILE A 190 -1.18 5.52 9.25
CA ILE A 190 -0.38 6.60 8.67
C ILE A 190 -1.26 7.39 7.72
N GLU A 191 -1.31 8.70 7.88
CA GLU A 191 -2.16 9.55 7.05
C GLU A 191 -1.32 10.68 6.44
N TRP A 192 -1.35 10.76 5.10
CA TRP A 192 -0.69 11.80 4.33
C TRP A 192 -1.58 12.34 3.21
N SER A 193 -2.34 13.38 3.53
CA SER A 193 -3.16 14.15 2.59
C SER A 193 -3.08 15.66 2.87
N GLY A 194 -3.64 16.46 1.96
CA GLY A 194 -3.75 17.91 2.09
C GLY A 194 -3.14 18.70 0.95
N ALA A 195 -2.26 18.09 0.15
CA ALA A 195 -1.61 18.78 -0.96
C ALA A 195 -2.64 19.16 -2.04
N ASN A 196 -3.59 18.27 -2.36
CA ASN A 196 -4.60 18.53 -3.39
C ASN A 196 -5.57 19.64 -3.03
N ASP A 197 -5.84 19.84 -1.73
CA ASP A 197 -6.64 20.97 -1.24
C ASP A 197 -5.99 22.31 -1.61
N LEU A 198 -4.66 22.36 -1.77
CA LEU A 198 -3.90 23.56 -2.11
C LEU A 198 -3.51 23.65 -3.60
N LEU A 199 -3.39 22.51 -4.28
CA LEU A 199 -2.76 22.42 -5.61
C LEU A 199 -3.69 22.01 -6.76
N THR A 200 -4.77 21.28 -6.47
CA THR A 200 -5.48 20.50 -7.48
C THR A 200 -6.91 21.00 -7.67
N VAL A 201 -7.61 21.25 -6.58
CA VAL A 201 -9.04 21.65 -6.61
C VAL A 201 -9.25 23.15 -6.43
N ASN A 202 -8.16 23.92 -6.40
CA ASN A 202 -8.13 25.36 -6.21
C ASN A 202 -7.14 26.02 -7.18
N PRO A 203 -7.41 27.26 -7.63
CA PRO A 203 -6.54 27.98 -8.56
C PRO A 203 -5.18 28.33 -7.96
N GLU A 204 -5.13 28.60 -6.66
CA GLU A 204 -3.94 28.96 -5.94
C GLU A 204 -4.01 28.47 -4.49
N PRO A 205 -2.86 28.25 -3.84
CA PRO A 205 -2.80 27.95 -2.41
C PRO A 205 -3.32 29.13 -1.58
N THR A 206 -4.06 28.81 -0.53
CA THR A 206 -4.69 29.80 0.34
C THR A 206 -4.67 29.28 1.79
N LEU A 207 -4.66 30.22 2.75
CA LEU A 207 -4.65 29.88 4.18
C LEU A 207 -5.96 29.23 4.64
N ASP A 208 -7.08 29.57 4.00
CA ASP A 208 -8.40 29.03 4.34
C ASP A 208 -8.49 27.56 3.92
N GLU A 209 -8.10 27.23 2.68
CA GLU A 209 -7.98 25.87 2.15
C GLU A 209 -7.03 25.01 2.99
N ALA A 210 -5.87 25.56 3.39
CA ALA A 210 -4.96 24.88 4.31
C ALA A 210 -5.65 24.57 5.65
N THR A 211 -6.41 25.52 6.19
CA THR A 211 -7.15 25.36 7.45
C THR A 211 -8.28 24.33 7.32
N HIS A 212 -9.05 24.36 6.24
CA HIS A 212 -10.09 23.38 5.94
C HIS A 212 -9.52 21.97 5.85
N ALA A 213 -8.41 21.81 5.13
CA ALA A 213 -7.73 20.53 4.97
C ALA A 213 -7.27 19.97 6.32
N VAL A 214 -6.57 20.77 7.14
CA VAL A 214 -6.13 20.35 8.49
C VAL A 214 -7.33 19.98 9.37
N ASN A 215 -8.40 20.79 9.38
CA ASN A 215 -9.58 20.50 10.19
C ASN A 215 -10.24 19.17 9.81
N ALA A 216 -10.35 18.88 8.50
CA ALA A 216 -10.88 17.61 8.02
C ALA A 216 -10.00 16.42 8.43
N ARG A 217 -8.67 16.55 8.34
CA ARG A 217 -7.72 15.52 8.82
C ARG A 217 -7.89 15.23 10.31
N ILE A 218 -8.08 16.25 11.13
CA ILE A 218 -8.30 16.10 12.57
C ILE A 218 -9.65 15.42 12.86
N ALA A 219 -10.72 15.78 12.16
CA ALA A 219 -12.02 15.11 12.30
C ALA A 219 -11.95 13.62 11.91
N ASN A 220 -11.20 13.30 10.85
CA ASN A 220 -10.96 11.92 10.42
C ASN A 220 -10.19 11.12 11.49
N LEU A 221 -9.10 11.69 12.01
CA LEU A 221 -8.32 11.14 13.12
C LEU A 221 -9.21 10.84 14.35
N GLU A 222 -10.03 11.79 14.77
CA GLU A 222 -10.93 11.60 15.93
C GLU A 222 -11.90 10.44 15.70
N THR A 223 -12.42 10.31 14.47
CA THR A 223 -13.32 9.22 14.11
C THR A 223 -12.61 7.86 14.19
N LEU A 224 -11.38 7.77 13.69
CA LEU A 224 -10.59 6.54 13.80
C LEU A 224 -10.24 6.18 15.25
N ILE A 225 -9.99 7.18 16.11
CA ILE A 225 -9.79 6.97 17.55
C ILE A 225 -11.06 6.36 18.17
N GLN A 226 -12.24 6.91 17.85
CA GLN A 226 -13.54 6.38 18.31
C GLN A 226 -13.79 4.95 17.82
N GLN A 227 -13.30 4.60 16.63
CA GLN A 227 -13.40 3.24 16.08
C GLN A 227 -12.46 2.21 16.72
N GLY A 228 -11.56 2.63 17.61
CA GLY A 228 -10.68 1.75 18.37
C GLY A 228 -9.21 1.75 17.95
N TYR A 229 -8.82 2.54 16.95
CA TYR A 229 -7.41 2.70 16.58
C TYR A 229 -6.66 3.53 17.62
N ARG A 230 -5.38 3.22 17.84
CA ARG A 230 -4.58 3.78 18.95
C ARG A 230 -3.21 4.31 18.55
N ASN A 231 -2.76 4.03 17.34
CA ASN A 231 -1.42 4.41 16.87
C ASN A 231 -1.55 5.16 15.55
N PHE A 232 -1.05 6.39 15.54
CA PHE A 232 -1.25 7.34 14.46
C PHE A 232 0.04 8.11 14.17
N VAL A 233 0.31 8.25 12.89
CA VAL A 233 1.34 9.13 12.36
C VAL A 233 0.72 9.96 11.25
N LEU A 234 0.63 11.28 11.47
CA LEU A 234 0.15 12.21 10.45
C LEU A 234 1.37 12.89 9.83
N LEU A 235 1.46 12.90 8.50
CA LEU A 235 2.54 13.59 7.80
C LEU A 235 2.12 15.03 7.49
N ASN A 236 3.01 15.98 7.73
CA ASN A 236 2.79 17.37 7.32
C ASN A 236 3.06 17.55 5.81
N LEU A 237 3.01 18.78 5.30
CA LEU A 237 3.27 19.06 3.88
C LEU A 237 4.75 19.40 3.64
N PRO A 238 5.35 18.83 2.56
CA PRO A 238 6.54 19.42 1.95
C PRO A 238 6.30 20.87 1.56
N ASP A 239 7.37 21.63 1.43
CA ASP A 239 7.29 23.03 1.01
C ASP A 239 6.95 23.08 -0.48
N LEU A 240 5.71 23.47 -0.77
CA LEU A 240 5.17 23.44 -2.13
C LEU A 240 5.92 24.42 -3.04
N SER A 241 6.50 25.49 -2.48
CA SER A 241 7.29 26.47 -3.25
C SER A 241 8.52 25.85 -3.92
N LEU A 242 9.04 24.74 -3.38
CA LEU A 242 10.23 24.06 -3.90
C LEU A 242 9.93 23.12 -5.08
N THR A 243 8.65 22.87 -5.38
CA THR A 243 8.27 22.06 -6.54
C THR A 243 8.56 22.78 -7.86
N PRO A 244 8.89 22.07 -8.95
CA PRO A 244 9.07 22.68 -10.27
C PRO A 244 7.88 23.57 -10.69
N ARG A 245 6.65 23.18 -10.33
CA ARG A 245 5.43 23.97 -10.57
C ARG A 245 5.56 25.40 -10.06
N PHE A 246 6.05 25.61 -8.84
CA PHE A 246 6.21 26.96 -8.27
C PHE A 246 7.56 27.59 -8.60
N GLN A 247 8.60 26.79 -8.85
CA GLN A 247 9.90 27.34 -9.29
C GLN A 247 9.82 28.05 -10.64
N THR A 248 8.80 27.78 -11.46
CA THR A 248 8.53 28.48 -12.73
C THR A 248 7.60 29.70 -12.57
N LYS A 249 7.10 29.98 -11.37
CA LYS A 249 6.15 31.07 -11.06
C LYS A 249 6.86 32.32 -10.54
N SER A 250 6.09 33.40 -10.38
CA SER A 250 6.58 34.64 -9.79
C SER A 250 7.05 34.42 -8.34
N LYS A 251 7.89 35.34 -7.84
CA LYS A 251 8.37 35.29 -6.46
C LYS A 251 7.22 35.39 -5.44
N GLU A 252 6.19 36.18 -5.76
CA GLU A 252 4.99 36.32 -4.93
C GLU A 252 4.22 34.99 -4.83
N GLU A 253 4.03 34.29 -5.94
CA GLU A 253 3.39 32.96 -5.94
C GLU A 253 4.22 31.92 -5.18
N GLN A 254 5.55 31.96 -5.28
CA GLN A 254 6.44 31.10 -4.50
C GLN A 254 6.34 31.39 -2.99
N GLU A 255 6.38 32.67 -2.61
CA GLU A 255 6.25 33.10 -1.21
C GLU A 255 4.87 32.73 -0.65
N ASN A 256 3.79 32.84 -1.44
CA ASN A 256 2.45 32.42 -1.05
C ASN A 256 2.37 30.90 -0.83
N ALA A 257 2.94 30.10 -1.73
CA ALA A 257 2.96 28.64 -1.58
C ALA A 257 3.74 28.20 -0.32
N ALA A 258 4.91 28.79 -0.08
CA ALA A 258 5.71 28.53 1.12
C ALA A 258 4.93 28.88 2.40
N LYS A 259 4.28 30.05 2.41
CA LYS A 259 3.46 30.52 3.53
C LYS A 259 2.28 29.59 3.81
N CYS A 260 1.59 29.12 2.77
CA CYS A 260 0.47 28.19 2.94
C CYS A 260 0.94 26.81 3.44
N SER A 261 2.10 26.31 2.96
CA SER A 261 2.72 25.09 3.48
C SER A 261 3.09 25.21 4.97
N GLU A 262 3.69 26.34 5.36
CA GLU A 262 4.06 26.60 6.76
C GLU A 262 2.82 26.69 7.66
N HIS A 263 1.82 27.47 7.26
CA HIS A 263 0.55 27.60 8.00
C HIS A 263 -0.15 26.24 8.17
N PHE A 264 -0.21 25.43 7.11
CA PHE A 264 -0.74 24.06 7.20
C PHE A 264 0.00 23.24 8.27
N ASN A 265 1.33 23.26 8.24
CA ASN A 265 2.16 22.47 9.13
C ASN A 265 2.04 22.91 10.59
N GLU A 266 1.97 24.23 10.84
CA GLU A 266 1.76 24.80 12.18
C GLU A 266 0.38 24.45 12.75
N GLN A 267 -0.67 24.55 11.93
CA GLN A 267 -2.03 24.21 12.31
C GLN A 267 -2.15 22.71 12.63
N LEU A 268 -1.56 21.84 11.79
CA LEU A 268 -1.56 20.40 12.04
C LEU A 268 -0.86 20.06 13.36
N ALA A 269 0.33 20.64 13.60
CA ALA A 269 1.07 20.41 14.83
C ALA A 269 0.31 20.91 16.08
N THR A 270 -0.36 22.05 15.98
CA THR A 270 -1.17 22.63 17.06
C THR A 270 -2.38 21.77 17.37
N ASN A 271 -3.16 21.38 16.36
CA ASN A 271 -4.37 20.58 16.54
C ASN A 271 -4.04 19.16 17.03
N VAL A 272 -2.95 18.55 16.57
CA VAL A 272 -2.50 17.24 17.10
C VAL A 272 -2.14 17.32 18.58
N LYS A 273 -1.48 18.39 19.03
CA LYS A 273 -1.21 18.59 20.47
C LYS A 273 -2.50 18.67 21.28
N GLN A 274 -3.50 19.42 20.79
CA GLN A 274 -4.81 19.51 21.43
C GLN A 274 -5.53 18.16 21.50
N VAL A 275 -5.45 17.35 20.44
CA VAL A 275 -6.00 15.98 20.45
C VAL A 275 -5.30 15.11 21.49
N ILE A 276 -3.97 15.16 21.58
CA ILE A 276 -3.19 14.41 22.59
C ILE A 276 -3.64 14.79 24.01
N GLU A 277 -3.77 16.09 24.30
CA GLU A 277 -4.22 16.60 25.59
C GLU A 277 -5.65 16.14 25.90
N LYS A 278 -6.58 16.31 24.95
CA LYS A 278 -7.97 15.86 25.06
C LYS A 278 -8.09 14.38 25.41
N TYR A 279 -7.41 13.49 24.69
CA TYR A 279 -7.52 12.05 24.94
C TYR A 279 -6.74 11.58 26.18
N LYS A 280 -5.70 12.31 26.59
CA LYS A 280 -5.02 12.11 27.88
C LYS A 280 -5.98 12.39 29.04
N ASP A 281 -6.75 13.48 28.99
CA ASP A 281 -7.73 13.82 30.03
C ASP A 281 -8.90 12.82 30.09
N LEU A 282 -9.23 12.20 28.95
CA LEU A 282 -10.20 11.10 28.87
C LEU A 282 -9.63 9.73 29.29
N ASN A 283 -8.37 9.66 29.71
CA ASN A 283 -7.66 8.42 30.06
C ASN A 283 -7.65 7.37 28.94
N VAL A 284 -7.57 7.82 27.68
CA VAL A 284 -7.43 6.97 26.49
C VAL A 284 -5.96 6.93 26.10
N SER A 285 -5.33 5.77 26.20
CA SER A 285 -3.94 5.58 25.75
C SER A 285 -3.85 5.76 24.22
N LEU A 286 -3.06 6.72 23.77
CA LEU A 286 -2.93 7.09 22.36
C LEU A 286 -1.45 7.32 22.03
N THR A 287 -0.94 6.64 20.99
CA THR A 287 0.35 6.98 20.38
C THR A 287 0.07 7.79 19.13
N LEU A 288 0.18 9.12 19.21
CA LEU A 288 -0.10 10.04 18.11
C LEU A 288 1.09 10.98 17.92
N SER A 289 1.54 11.12 16.68
CA SER A 289 2.66 11.99 16.33
C SER A 289 2.48 12.62 14.95
N VAL A 290 3.13 13.76 14.74
CA VAL A 290 3.31 14.36 13.42
C VAL A 290 4.71 14.03 12.92
N PHE A 291 4.81 13.43 11.74
CA PHE A 291 6.07 13.32 11.03
C PHE A 291 6.30 14.59 10.22
N ASP A 292 7.37 15.31 10.54
CA ASP A 292 7.77 16.50 9.80
C ASP A 292 8.51 16.09 8.53
N VAL A 293 7.78 15.92 7.43
CA VAL A 293 8.34 15.63 6.11
C VAL A 293 8.92 16.90 5.46
N ASN A 294 8.51 18.09 5.91
CA ASN A 294 9.00 19.36 5.38
C ASN A 294 10.51 19.52 5.59
N THR A 295 10.99 19.24 6.81
CA THR A 295 12.41 19.38 7.15
C THR A 295 13.31 18.48 6.31
N PRO A 296 13.11 17.16 6.24
CA PRO A 296 13.94 16.29 5.40
C PRO A 296 13.81 16.60 3.91
N PHE A 297 12.62 17.03 3.45
CA PHE A 297 12.45 17.46 2.06
C PHE A 297 13.29 18.70 1.73
N LYS A 298 13.32 19.70 2.62
CA LYS A 298 14.21 20.87 2.51
C LYS A 298 15.68 20.48 2.57
N GLU A 299 16.05 19.56 3.45
CA GLU A 299 17.42 19.05 3.57
C GLU A 299 17.88 18.40 2.27
N MET A 300 17.07 17.49 1.70
CA MET A 300 17.34 16.89 0.39
C MET A 300 17.43 17.94 -0.72
N TYR A 301 16.54 18.94 -0.72
CA TYR A 301 16.55 19.97 -1.75
C TYR A 301 17.81 20.84 -1.68
N HIS A 302 18.19 21.29 -0.49
CA HIS A 302 19.33 22.21 -0.31
C HIS A 302 20.70 21.51 -0.35
N ASN A 303 20.76 20.24 0.06
CA ASN A 303 21.97 19.40 0.05
C ASN A 303 21.89 18.29 -1.01
N CYS A 304 21.20 18.55 -2.13
CA CYS A 304 20.83 17.58 -3.16
C CYS A 304 21.92 16.59 -3.60
N GLU A 305 23.17 17.04 -3.74
CA GLU A 305 24.30 16.20 -4.13
C GLU A 305 24.64 15.10 -3.11
N GLU A 306 24.42 15.35 -1.80
CA GLU A 306 24.63 14.35 -0.74
C GLU A 306 23.61 13.20 -0.81
N TYR A 307 22.46 13.46 -1.44
CA TYR A 307 21.37 12.49 -1.62
C TYR A 307 21.36 11.87 -3.02
N GLY A 308 22.36 12.18 -3.86
CA GLY A 308 22.50 11.63 -5.22
C GLY A 308 21.74 12.40 -6.29
N PHE A 309 21.24 13.61 -5.99
CA PHE A 309 20.53 14.46 -6.94
C PHE A 309 21.48 15.46 -7.61
N ASP A 310 21.22 15.79 -8.88
CA ASP A 310 21.95 16.81 -9.62
C ASP A 310 21.32 18.18 -9.38
N ARG A 311 22.13 19.11 -8.88
CA ARG A 311 21.73 20.50 -8.63
C ARG A 311 21.12 21.18 -9.86
N ASN A 312 21.54 20.83 -11.07
CA ASN A 312 21.03 21.40 -12.32
C ASN A 312 19.65 20.83 -12.71
N LYS A 313 19.29 19.66 -12.18
CA LYS A 313 18.02 18.97 -12.45
C LYS A 313 16.95 19.26 -11.38
N LEU A 314 17.34 19.86 -10.26
CA LEU A 314 16.52 20.05 -9.06
C LEU A 314 15.17 20.75 -9.30
N LYS A 315 15.12 21.68 -10.27
CA LYS A 315 13.91 22.47 -10.60
C LYS A 315 13.21 21.99 -11.86
N LEU A 316 13.65 20.87 -12.43
CA LEU A 316 13.16 20.36 -13.71
C LEU A 316 12.35 19.08 -13.50
N PRO A 317 11.14 18.99 -14.04
CA PRO A 317 10.42 17.73 -14.13
C PRO A 317 11.20 16.75 -15.01
N TYR A 318 11.39 15.51 -14.55
CA TYR A 318 12.04 14.49 -15.38
C TYR A 318 11.24 14.19 -16.65
N ILE A 319 9.91 14.09 -16.58
CA ILE A 319 9.07 13.79 -17.75
C ILE A 319 9.14 14.82 -18.88
N ASP A 320 9.53 16.05 -18.57
CA ASP A 320 9.68 17.12 -19.57
C ASP A 320 11.10 17.17 -20.18
N SER A 321 12.02 16.36 -19.67
CA SER A 321 13.43 16.37 -20.07
C SER A 321 13.68 15.67 -21.41
N GLU A 322 14.74 16.09 -22.11
CA GLU A 322 15.24 15.35 -23.28
C GLU A 322 15.76 13.95 -22.91
N GLU A 323 16.25 13.78 -21.67
CA GLU A 323 16.69 12.49 -21.14
C GLU A 323 15.53 11.49 -21.07
N PHE A 324 14.35 11.91 -20.60
CA PHE A 324 13.17 11.07 -20.60
C PHE A 324 12.76 10.63 -22.02
N LYS A 325 12.74 11.56 -22.99
CA LYS A 325 12.44 11.25 -24.40
C LYS A 325 13.43 10.25 -25.01
N GLN A 326 14.69 10.28 -24.58
CA GLN A 326 15.71 9.32 -24.99
C GLN A 326 15.53 7.97 -24.30
N ASN A 327 15.27 7.97 -22.98
CA ASN A 327 15.06 6.78 -22.17
C ASN A 327 13.83 5.99 -22.63
N GLN A 328 12.77 6.67 -23.09
CA GLN A 328 11.62 6.02 -23.71
C GLN A 328 11.97 5.23 -24.98
N LYS A 329 13.07 5.55 -25.67
CA LYS A 329 13.53 4.85 -26.88
C LYS A 329 14.52 3.72 -26.57
N ASN A 330 14.95 3.57 -25.31
CA ASN A 330 15.92 2.57 -24.91
C ASN A 330 15.28 1.16 -24.92
N PRO A 331 15.78 0.21 -25.72
CA PRO A 331 15.16 -1.12 -25.84
C PRO A 331 15.27 -1.96 -24.56
N ILE A 332 16.30 -1.72 -23.72
CA ILE A 332 16.45 -2.40 -22.42
C ILE A 332 15.35 -1.91 -21.48
N TYR A 333 15.19 -0.59 -21.36
CA TYR A 333 14.20 0.01 -20.46
C TYR A 333 12.77 -0.35 -20.85
N GLN A 334 12.47 -0.37 -22.16
CA GLN A 334 11.17 -0.84 -22.66
C GLN A 334 10.91 -2.31 -22.30
N LYS A 335 11.93 -3.17 -22.49
CA LYS A 335 11.82 -4.61 -22.19
C LYS A 335 11.64 -4.89 -20.70
N GLU A 336 12.33 -4.13 -19.85
CA GLU A 336 12.28 -4.27 -18.39
C GLU A 336 11.15 -3.47 -17.74
N HIS A 337 10.46 -2.63 -18.51
CA HIS A 337 9.41 -1.71 -18.05
C HIS A 337 9.90 -0.79 -16.92
N ILE A 338 11.06 -0.17 -17.11
CA ILE A 338 11.69 0.77 -16.16
C ILE A 338 11.86 2.17 -16.77
N SER A 339 11.93 3.18 -15.91
CA SER A 339 12.17 4.58 -16.29
C SER A 339 13.14 5.22 -15.29
N PRO A 340 14.46 4.99 -15.44
CA PRO A 340 15.45 5.57 -14.52
C PRO A 340 15.47 7.10 -14.68
N ALA A 341 15.42 7.82 -13.56
CA ALA A 341 15.35 9.28 -13.52
C ALA A 341 16.61 9.82 -12.81
N ASP A 342 17.78 9.40 -13.28
CA ASP A 342 19.05 9.57 -12.57
C ASP A 342 19.33 11.04 -12.24
N GLY A 343 19.49 11.33 -10.94
CA GLY A 343 19.77 12.66 -10.43
C GLY A 343 18.58 13.62 -10.40
N TYR A 344 17.36 13.19 -10.76
CA TYR A 344 16.15 14.00 -10.64
C TYR A 344 15.49 13.81 -9.27
N MET A 345 15.11 14.91 -8.62
CA MET A 345 14.31 14.88 -7.39
C MET A 345 12.81 14.80 -7.69
N PHE A 346 12.37 15.32 -8.84
CA PHE A 346 10.97 15.40 -9.26
C PHE A 346 10.70 14.62 -10.54
N TRP A 347 9.66 13.79 -10.50
CA TRP A 347 9.15 13.04 -11.64
C TRP A 347 8.44 13.97 -12.61
N ASP A 348 7.45 14.71 -12.10
CA ASP A 348 6.70 15.74 -12.82
C ASP A 348 6.81 17.10 -12.11
N ASP A 349 5.88 18.02 -12.36
CA ASP A 349 5.94 19.36 -11.82
C ASP A 349 5.69 19.45 -10.30
N ILE A 350 5.18 18.38 -9.67
CA ILE A 350 4.87 18.33 -8.22
C ILE A 350 5.27 17.02 -7.54
N HIS A 351 5.29 15.90 -8.25
CA HIS A 351 5.50 14.58 -7.65
C HIS A 351 7.00 14.23 -7.59
N PRO A 352 7.47 13.66 -6.47
CA PRO A 352 8.86 13.21 -6.35
C PRO A 352 9.20 12.00 -7.23
N THR A 353 10.47 11.85 -7.58
CA THR A 353 10.99 10.58 -8.12
C THR A 353 11.01 9.48 -7.06
N MET A 354 11.16 8.24 -7.51
CA MET A 354 11.32 7.04 -6.71
C MET A 354 12.50 7.16 -5.73
N ASP A 355 13.58 7.83 -6.16
CA ASP A 355 14.77 8.06 -5.33
C ASP A 355 14.44 8.99 -4.15
N THR A 356 13.70 10.09 -4.39
CA THR A 356 13.19 10.96 -3.32
C THR A 356 12.25 10.18 -2.40
N HIS A 357 11.32 9.39 -2.94
CA HIS A 357 10.45 8.53 -2.15
C HIS A 357 11.23 7.53 -1.27
N SER A 358 12.34 6.99 -1.78
CA SER A 358 13.19 6.06 -1.06
C SER A 358 13.84 6.71 0.15
N TRP A 359 14.37 7.94 0.00
CA TRP A 359 14.94 8.71 1.11
C TRP A 359 13.89 9.08 2.15
N LEU A 360 12.70 9.50 1.72
CA LEU A 360 11.58 9.76 2.63
C LEU A 360 11.20 8.51 3.44
N ALA A 361 11.20 7.33 2.82
CA ALA A 361 10.94 6.07 3.50
C ALA A 361 12.02 5.71 4.53
N VAL A 362 13.30 5.94 4.21
CA VAL A 362 14.43 5.75 5.15
C VAL A 362 14.26 6.65 6.37
N MET A 363 14.04 7.96 6.14
CA MET A 363 13.88 8.94 7.21
C MET A 363 12.66 8.64 8.09
N PHE A 364 11.55 8.25 7.47
CA PHE A 364 10.35 7.82 8.20
C PHE A 364 10.64 6.59 9.06
N LYS A 365 11.27 5.55 8.50
CA LYS A 365 11.61 4.32 9.22
C LYS A 365 12.52 4.61 10.40
N ASP A 366 13.55 5.43 10.23
CA ASP A 366 14.51 5.76 11.28
C ASP A 366 13.89 6.55 12.43
N ALA A 367 12.92 7.43 12.13
CA ALA A 367 12.15 8.14 13.15
C ALA A 367 11.29 7.18 13.98
N TYR A 368 10.61 6.24 13.31
CA TYR A 368 9.56 5.45 13.95
C TYR A 368 10.00 4.08 14.48
N ASN A 369 11.14 3.55 14.06
CA ASN A 369 11.74 2.35 14.66
C ASN A 369 12.17 2.55 16.12
N LYS A 370 12.27 3.80 16.59
CA LYS A 370 12.55 4.15 17.99
C LYS A 370 11.28 4.15 18.86
N ILE A 371 10.11 4.19 18.23
CA ILE A 371 8.80 4.34 18.89
C ILE A 371 8.04 3.02 18.82
N PHE A 372 8.05 2.40 17.65
CA PHE A 372 7.29 1.20 17.35
C PHE A 372 8.17 -0.03 17.22
N LYS A 373 7.69 -1.13 17.78
CA LYS A 373 8.21 -2.47 17.52
C LYS A 373 7.29 -3.15 16.51
N PHE A 374 7.70 -3.15 15.25
CA PHE A 374 6.99 -3.90 14.22
C PHE A 374 7.16 -5.39 14.43
N VAL A 375 6.07 -6.14 14.31
CA VAL A 375 6.07 -7.59 14.40
C VAL A 375 5.25 -8.20 13.27
N PRO A 376 5.56 -9.43 12.83
CA PRO A 376 4.72 -10.13 11.88
C PRO A 376 3.27 -10.26 12.38
N PRO A 377 2.27 -10.18 11.50
CA PRO A 377 0.89 -10.48 11.86
C PRO A 377 0.80 -11.95 12.31
N GLU A 378 0.05 -12.20 13.39
CA GLU A 378 -0.14 -13.56 13.89
C GLU A 378 -0.93 -14.38 12.87
N CYS A 379 -0.33 -15.48 12.40
CA CYS A 379 -1.06 -16.47 11.61
C CYS A 379 -2.01 -17.20 12.58
N GLU A 380 -3.33 -17.17 12.34
CA GLU A 380 -4.33 -17.84 13.17
C GLU A 380 -3.99 -19.35 13.32
N ARG A 381 -3.20 -19.71 14.34
CA ARG A 381 -3.11 -21.10 14.82
C ARG A 381 -4.36 -21.35 15.65
N ARG A 382 -5.52 -21.46 15.01
CA ARG A 382 -6.71 -21.96 15.71
C ARG A 382 -6.39 -23.40 16.13
N ARG A 383 -6.23 -23.61 17.44
CA ARG A 383 -6.41 -24.95 18.04
C ARG A 383 -7.72 -25.47 17.49
N CYS A 384 -7.68 -26.65 16.88
CA CYS A 384 -8.86 -27.33 16.35
C CYS A 384 -9.79 -27.66 17.53
N SER A 385 -10.67 -26.73 17.93
CA SER A 385 -11.85 -27.06 18.71
C SER A 385 -12.96 -27.42 17.71
N LYS A 386 -13.79 -28.41 18.08
CA LYS A 386 -14.92 -28.91 17.30
C LYS A 386 -15.89 -27.82 16.81
N GLU A 387 -15.85 -26.63 17.40
CA GLU A 387 -16.65 -25.46 16.98
C GLU A 387 -16.30 -24.95 15.57
N ALA A 388 -15.10 -25.25 15.06
CA ALA A 388 -14.72 -24.89 13.70
C ALA A 388 -15.50 -25.68 12.63
N GLU A 389 -15.95 -26.91 12.94
CA GLU A 389 -16.79 -27.70 12.04
C GLU A 389 -18.25 -27.18 12.03
N ASP A 390 -18.74 -26.63 13.15
CA ASP A 390 -20.08 -26.06 13.23
C ASP A 390 -20.19 -24.67 12.59
N ILE A 391 -19.11 -23.87 12.59
CA ILE A 391 -19.05 -22.57 11.87
C ILE A 391 -19.04 -22.75 10.34
N VAL A 392 -18.50 -23.87 9.84
CA VAL A 392 -18.45 -24.20 8.40
C VAL A 392 -19.84 -24.27 7.76
N HIS A 393 -20.89 -24.53 8.55
CA HIS A 393 -22.26 -24.56 8.04
C HIS A 393 -22.92 -23.18 7.88
N HIS A 394 -22.36 -22.12 8.47
CA HIS A 394 -22.99 -20.78 8.53
C HIS A 394 -22.24 -19.65 7.82
N CYS A 395 -21.12 -19.91 7.13
CA CYS A 395 -20.50 -18.90 6.25
C CYS A 395 -21.10 -18.92 4.84
N ARG A 396 -22.39 -18.56 4.73
CA ARG A 396 -22.97 -18.01 3.49
C ARG A 396 -23.35 -16.55 3.76
N SER A 397 -23.11 -15.71 2.76
CA SER A 397 -23.45 -14.28 2.68
C SER A 397 -22.37 -13.32 3.22
N GLY A 398 -21.74 -12.58 2.31
CA GLY A 398 -20.81 -11.50 2.62
C GLY A 398 -19.72 -11.32 1.55
N ALA A 399 -18.74 -12.23 1.49
CA ALA A 399 -17.56 -12.06 0.64
C ALA A 399 -17.72 -12.49 -0.83
N TYR A 400 -18.82 -13.15 -1.19
CA TYR A 400 -19.05 -13.77 -2.51
C TYR A 400 -20.38 -13.38 -3.15
N ALA A 401 -21.05 -12.33 -2.67
CA ALA A 401 -22.42 -12.00 -3.10
C ALA A 401 -22.57 -11.79 -4.62
N HIS A 402 -21.50 -11.39 -5.30
CA HIS A 402 -21.47 -11.12 -6.75
C HIS A 402 -20.79 -12.22 -7.58
N LEU A 403 -20.33 -13.32 -6.95
CA LEU A 403 -19.69 -14.42 -7.66
C LEU A 403 -20.68 -15.56 -7.92
N PRO A 404 -20.58 -16.25 -9.07
CA PRO A 404 -21.28 -17.51 -9.28
C PRO A 404 -21.01 -18.50 -8.15
N ALA A 405 -22.05 -19.21 -7.70
CA ALA A 405 -22.01 -20.00 -6.47
C ALA A 405 -20.99 -21.15 -6.52
N ASP A 406 -20.79 -21.72 -7.71
CA ASP A 406 -19.78 -22.73 -8.03
C ASP A 406 -18.36 -22.15 -7.96
N VAL A 407 -18.11 -20.99 -8.56
CA VAL A 407 -16.82 -20.28 -8.47
C VAL A 407 -16.48 -19.96 -7.02
N ALA A 408 -17.43 -19.39 -6.26
CA ALA A 408 -17.27 -19.09 -4.84
C ALA A 408 -16.97 -20.36 -4.01
N LYS A 409 -17.62 -21.48 -4.33
CA LYS A 409 -17.38 -22.77 -3.66
C LYS A 409 -15.95 -23.26 -3.91
N ILE A 410 -15.47 -23.22 -5.16
CA ILE A 410 -14.12 -23.66 -5.51
C ILE A 410 -13.06 -22.78 -4.83
N ILE A 411 -13.24 -21.45 -4.80
CA ILE A 411 -12.32 -20.53 -4.09
C ILE A 411 -12.25 -20.86 -2.60
N ASN A 412 -13.39 -21.15 -1.97
CA ASN A 412 -13.42 -21.56 -0.55
C ASN A 412 -12.74 -22.92 -0.31
N THR A 413 -12.87 -23.87 -1.23
CA THR A 413 -12.16 -25.15 -1.15
C THR A 413 -10.64 -24.93 -1.19
N ILE A 414 -10.14 -24.14 -2.14
CA ILE A 414 -8.70 -23.80 -2.24
C ILE A 414 -8.22 -23.09 -0.96
N TYR A 415 -9.05 -22.21 -0.38
CA TYR A 415 -8.73 -21.52 0.88
C TYR A 415 -8.61 -22.48 2.09
N LEU A 416 -9.49 -23.47 2.19
CA LEU A 416 -9.44 -24.46 3.27
C LEU A 416 -8.22 -25.36 3.13
N GLU A 417 -7.90 -25.78 1.90
CA GLU A 417 -6.67 -26.52 1.59
C GLU A 417 -5.43 -25.71 1.96
N SER A 418 -5.41 -24.41 1.65
CA SER A 418 -4.28 -23.54 1.99
C SER A 418 -4.07 -23.46 3.50
N LYS A 419 -5.14 -23.34 4.31
CA LYS A 419 -5.04 -23.39 5.78
C LYS A 419 -4.51 -24.73 6.30
N SER A 420 -4.95 -25.85 5.72
CA SER A 420 -4.45 -27.18 6.11
C SER A 420 -2.95 -27.33 5.81
N LEU A 421 -2.49 -26.81 4.66
CA LEU A 421 -1.10 -26.83 4.24
C LEU A 421 -0.18 -26.00 5.16
N GLU A 422 -0.63 -24.82 5.61
CA GLU A 422 0.10 -23.96 6.56
C GLU A 422 0.35 -24.63 7.92
N GLN A 423 -0.53 -25.55 8.34
CA GLN A 423 -0.40 -26.29 9.60
C GLN A 423 0.54 -27.50 9.50
N SER A 424 1.05 -27.82 8.31
CA SER A 424 1.91 -28.97 8.10
C SER A 424 3.28 -28.80 8.78
N TRP A 425 3.83 -29.91 9.27
CA TRP A 425 5.21 -29.99 9.76
C TRP A 425 6.24 -29.84 8.62
N CYS A 426 5.85 -30.14 7.38
CA CYS A 426 6.71 -30.03 6.20
C CYS A 426 6.84 -28.56 5.73
N SER A 427 8.07 -28.05 5.61
CA SER A 427 8.32 -26.68 5.14
C SER A 427 7.78 -26.43 3.74
N GLN A 428 7.89 -27.41 2.84
CA GLN A 428 7.45 -27.29 1.45
C GLN A 428 5.93 -27.14 1.36
N ARG A 429 5.19 -27.94 2.15
CA ARG A 429 3.73 -27.82 2.25
C ARG A 429 3.29 -26.48 2.83
N ARG A 430 4.03 -25.93 3.81
CA ARG A 430 3.73 -24.59 4.33
C ARG A 430 3.90 -23.51 3.25
N GLU A 431 4.96 -23.58 2.46
CA GLU A 431 5.19 -22.66 1.33
C GLU A 431 4.07 -22.76 0.27
N GLU A 432 3.55 -23.97 -0.01
CA GLU A 432 2.37 -24.17 -0.87
C GLU A 432 1.12 -23.52 -0.29
N GLY A 433 0.89 -23.66 1.03
CA GLY A 433 -0.21 -23.03 1.74
C GLY A 433 -0.17 -21.51 1.69
N GLU A 434 1.01 -20.91 1.94
CA GLU A 434 1.22 -19.46 1.87
C GLU A 434 0.94 -18.92 0.44
N LEU A 435 1.42 -19.62 -0.60
CA LEU A 435 1.17 -19.27 -2.01
C LEU A 435 -0.32 -19.28 -2.35
N LEU A 436 -1.03 -20.36 -1.99
CA LEU A 436 -2.46 -20.50 -2.28
C LEU A 436 -3.30 -19.49 -1.51
N LYS A 437 -2.93 -19.17 -0.27
CA LYS A 437 -3.62 -18.15 0.53
C LYS A 437 -3.50 -16.76 -0.10
N ARG A 438 -2.30 -16.42 -0.60
CA ARG A 438 -2.08 -15.20 -1.38
C ARG A 438 -2.93 -15.20 -2.66
N PHE A 439 -2.94 -16.30 -3.41
CA PHE A 439 -3.75 -16.43 -4.62
C PHE A 439 -5.24 -16.23 -4.32
N VAL A 440 -5.79 -16.92 -3.32
CA VAL A 440 -7.18 -16.76 -2.86
C VAL A 440 -7.46 -15.32 -2.42
N PHE A 441 -6.52 -14.68 -1.73
CA PHE A 441 -6.68 -13.28 -1.34
C PHE A 441 -6.78 -12.36 -2.56
N GLU A 442 -5.88 -12.51 -3.54
CA GLU A 442 -5.89 -11.73 -4.79
C GLU A 442 -7.21 -11.91 -5.56
N LEU A 443 -7.76 -13.14 -5.60
CA LEU A 443 -9.08 -13.42 -6.18
C LEU A 443 -10.22 -12.72 -5.42
N LYS A 444 -10.20 -12.76 -4.09
CA LYS A 444 -11.21 -12.08 -3.24
C LYS A 444 -11.19 -10.56 -3.41
N CYS A 445 -10.02 -9.97 -3.70
CA CYS A 445 -9.90 -8.53 -3.94
C CYS A 445 -10.62 -8.06 -5.21
N GLN A 446 -10.88 -8.94 -6.18
CA GLN A 446 -11.54 -8.55 -7.43
C GLN A 446 -13.04 -8.29 -7.28
N SER A 447 -13.60 -8.51 -6.08
CA SER A 447 -15.00 -8.19 -5.74
C SER A 447 -16.04 -8.76 -6.72
N GLY A 448 -15.72 -9.89 -7.36
CA GLY A 448 -16.60 -10.57 -8.31
C GLY A 448 -16.42 -10.22 -9.78
N ASN A 449 -15.44 -9.40 -10.15
CA ASN A 449 -15.09 -9.18 -11.56
C ASN A 449 -14.47 -10.45 -12.17
N LEU A 450 -15.24 -11.17 -13.00
CA LEU A 450 -14.83 -12.45 -13.58
C LEU A 450 -13.68 -12.31 -14.59
N HIS A 451 -13.59 -11.20 -15.33
CA HIS A 451 -12.49 -10.95 -16.28
C HIS A 451 -11.15 -10.76 -15.55
N GLU A 452 -11.15 -9.99 -14.46
CA GLU A 452 -9.95 -9.80 -13.62
C GLU A 452 -9.55 -11.09 -12.90
N ILE A 453 -10.54 -11.87 -12.46
CA ILE A 453 -10.32 -13.19 -11.87
C ILE A 453 -9.68 -14.15 -12.88
N ASP A 454 -10.19 -14.21 -14.11
CA ASP A 454 -9.60 -15.00 -15.20
C ASP A 454 -8.17 -14.56 -15.51
N ALA A 455 -7.92 -13.24 -15.61
CA ALA A 455 -6.60 -12.70 -15.82
C ALA A 455 -5.61 -13.10 -14.70
N LEU A 456 -6.05 -13.07 -13.44
CA LEU A 456 -5.26 -13.54 -12.29
C LEU A 456 -4.97 -15.04 -12.35
N ILE A 457 -5.97 -15.87 -12.70
CA ILE A 457 -5.79 -17.32 -12.85
C ILE A 457 -4.78 -17.62 -13.97
N LYS A 458 -4.92 -16.96 -15.13
CA LYS A 458 -3.98 -17.09 -16.26
C LYS A 458 -2.57 -16.64 -15.88
N LYS A 459 -2.43 -15.54 -15.15
CA LYS A 459 -1.14 -15.06 -14.65
C LYS A 459 -0.51 -16.06 -13.68
N PHE A 460 -1.29 -16.56 -12.72
CA PHE A 460 -0.85 -17.53 -11.72
C PHE A 460 -0.38 -18.84 -12.38
N THR A 461 -1.12 -19.33 -13.37
CA THR A 461 -0.83 -20.60 -14.06
C THR A 461 0.27 -20.51 -15.12
N LYS A 462 0.54 -19.32 -15.68
CA LYS A 462 1.69 -19.07 -16.56
C LYS A 462 3.01 -18.94 -15.80
N ASP A 463 2.97 -18.60 -14.53
CA ASP A 463 4.17 -18.49 -13.70
C ASP A 463 4.78 -19.87 -13.44
N SER A 464 5.97 -20.09 -14.00
CA SER A 464 6.67 -21.37 -13.93
C SER A 464 7.07 -21.77 -12.51
N GLU A 465 7.35 -20.82 -11.62
CA GLU A 465 7.72 -21.10 -10.23
C GLU A 465 6.48 -21.43 -9.40
N ASN A 466 5.36 -20.73 -9.60
CA ASN A 466 4.09 -21.07 -8.98
C ASN A 466 3.67 -22.47 -9.37
N MET A 467 3.66 -22.78 -10.67
CA MET A 467 3.25 -24.10 -11.14
C MET A 467 4.24 -25.20 -10.73
N LYS A 468 5.53 -24.91 -10.59
CA LYS A 468 6.50 -25.87 -10.02
C LYS A 468 6.21 -26.19 -8.55
N MET A 469 5.69 -25.23 -7.77
CA MET A 469 5.23 -25.46 -6.40
C MET A 469 3.92 -26.25 -6.36
N ILE A 470 2.92 -25.83 -7.14
CA ILE A 470 1.59 -26.48 -7.17
C ILE A 470 1.66 -27.92 -7.70
N LYS A 471 2.54 -28.18 -8.68
CA LYS A 471 2.76 -29.50 -9.26
C LYS A 471 3.75 -30.36 -8.48
N ARG A 472 4.29 -29.85 -7.36
CA ARG A 472 5.29 -30.57 -6.57
C ARG A 472 4.61 -31.73 -5.84
N HIS A 473 4.93 -32.98 -6.20
CA HIS A 473 4.39 -34.13 -5.48
C HIS A 473 5.35 -35.27 -5.23
N ASN A 474 5.15 -35.87 -4.05
CA ASN A 474 5.58 -37.23 -3.67
C ASN A 474 4.57 -38.31 -4.12
N TYR A 475 3.31 -37.96 -4.47
CA TYR A 475 2.28 -38.91 -4.97
C TYR A 475 1.23 -38.21 -5.89
N PRO A 476 1.40 -38.20 -7.22
CA PRO A 476 0.36 -37.71 -8.15
C PRO A 476 -0.86 -38.63 -8.17
N ILE A 477 -2.07 -38.04 -8.20
CA ILE A 477 -3.31 -38.79 -8.41
C ILE A 477 -3.43 -39.05 -9.91
N TYR A 478 -3.61 -40.32 -10.30
CA TYR A 478 -3.86 -40.66 -11.69
C TYR A 478 -5.35 -40.51 -11.98
N ASP A 479 -5.71 -39.50 -12.77
CA ASP A 479 -7.07 -39.33 -13.27
C ASP A 479 -7.24 -40.27 -14.48
N PHE A 480 -7.96 -41.37 -14.25
CA PHE A 480 -8.17 -42.43 -15.24
C PHE A 480 -9.03 -41.96 -16.42
N PHE A 481 -9.87 -40.93 -16.23
CA PHE A 481 -10.75 -40.40 -17.27
C PHE A 481 -10.05 -39.37 -18.15
N ALA A 482 -9.17 -38.56 -17.57
CA ALA A 482 -8.40 -37.56 -18.32
C ALA A 482 -7.00 -38.05 -18.76
N GLY A 483 -6.60 -39.27 -18.41
CA GLY A 483 -5.31 -39.86 -18.78
C GLY A 483 -4.10 -39.07 -18.30
N LYS A 484 -4.23 -38.31 -17.21
CA LYS A 484 -3.25 -37.33 -16.73
C LYS A 484 -2.82 -37.62 -15.29
N LYS A 485 -1.56 -37.30 -14.97
CA LYS A 485 -1.06 -37.22 -13.60
C LYS A 485 -1.10 -35.77 -13.15
N THR A 486 -1.97 -35.45 -12.21
CA THR A 486 -2.13 -34.10 -11.63
C THR A 486 -2.04 -34.16 -10.11
N THR A 487 -1.78 -33.00 -9.50
CA THR A 487 -1.91 -32.84 -8.04
C THR A 487 -3.32 -32.37 -7.71
N HIS A 488 -3.80 -32.65 -6.49
CA HIS A 488 -5.10 -32.14 -6.03
C HIS A 488 -5.19 -30.61 -6.18
N LEU A 489 -4.09 -29.92 -5.85
CA LEU A 489 -3.98 -28.46 -5.97
C LEU A 489 -4.09 -28.00 -7.44
N GLU A 490 -3.43 -28.70 -8.36
CA GLU A 490 -3.50 -28.42 -9.79
C GLU A 490 -4.91 -28.61 -10.33
N ASP A 491 -5.62 -29.66 -9.90
CA ASP A 491 -6.99 -29.90 -10.33
C ASP A 491 -7.96 -28.87 -9.76
N SER A 492 -7.81 -28.43 -8.50
CA SER A 492 -8.61 -27.35 -7.91
C SER A 492 -8.44 -26.03 -8.66
N ILE A 493 -7.20 -25.67 -9.05
CA ILE A 493 -6.94 -24.45 -9.85
C ILE A 493 -7.50 -24.58 -11.27
N LYS A 494 -7.39 -25.75 -11.92
CA LYS A 494 -7.99 -25.99 -13.24
C LYS A 494 -9.51 -25.94 -13.20
N ALA A 495 -10.12 -26.50 -12.15
CA ALA A 495 -11.56 -26.44 -11.95
C ALA A 495 -12.04 -24.99 -11.78
N LEU A 496 -11.28 -24.17 -11.04
CA LEU A 496 -11.56 -22.75 -10.91
C LEU A 496 -11.48 -22.03 -12.27
N ALA A 497 -10.41 -22.25 -13.02
CA ALA A 497 -10.22 -21.66 -14.36
C ALA A 497 -11.39 -21.99 -15.28
N LYS A 498 -11.78 -23.27 -15.31
CA LYS A 498 -12.89 -23.75 -16.14
C LYS A 498 -14.23 -23.11 -15.74
N ALA A 499 -14.53 -23.07 -14.44
CA ALA A 499 -15.79 -22.47 -13.97
C ALA A 499 -15.87 -20.99 -14.35
N VAL A 500 -14.78 -20.22 -14.20
CA VAL A 500 -14.76 -18.80 -14.58
C VAL A 500 -14.96 -18.61 -16.08
N ASP A 501 -14.28 -19.41 -16.90
CA ASP A 501 -14.38 -19.36 -18.38
C ASP A 501 -15.80 -19.66 -18.86
N GLU A 502 -16.48 -20.63 -18.26
CA GLU A 502 -17.88 -20.97 -18.55
C GLU A 502 -18.82 -19.77 -18.28
N HIS A 503 -18.63 -19.03 -17.19
CA HIS A 503 -19.46 -17.85 -16.88
C HIS A 503 -19.13 -16.64 -17.77
N LEU A 504 -17.87 -16.45 -18.16
CA LEU A 504 -17.48 -15.41 -19.12
C LEU A 504 -18.10 -15.66 -20.50
N TYR A 505 -18.04 -16.89 -20.98
CA TYR A 505 -18.64 -17.29 -22.26
C TYR A 505 -20.16 -17.05 -22.30
N VAL A 506 -20.87 -17.40 -21.23
CA VAL A 506 -22.32 -17.14 -21.12
C VAL A 506 -22.64 -15.65 -21.11
N SER A 507 -21.83 -14.82 -20.46
CA SER A 507 -21.99 -13.36 -20.45
C SER A 507 -21.77 -12.73 -21.83
N GLU A 508 -20.80 -13.22 -22.60
CA GLU A 508 -20.54 -12.77 -23.98
C GLU A 508 -21.70 -13.14 -24.93
N GLN A 509 -22.29 -14.33 -24.78
CA GLN A 509 -23.46 -14.72 -25.58
C GLN A 509 -24.72 -13.91 -25.28
N LEU A 510 -24.89 -13.47 -24.03
CA LEU A 510 -26.03 -12.64 -23.62
C LEU A 510 -25.90 -11.16 -24.03
N THR A 511 -24.70 -10.69 -24.36
CA THR A 511 -24.45 -9.31 -24.81
C THR A 511 -24.43 -9.15 -26.33
N MET A 512 -24.35 -10.27 -27.06
CA MET A 512 -24.45 -10.33 -28.52
C MET A 512 -25.88 -10.53 -29.06
N ASN A 513 -26.86 -10.78 -28.17
CA ASN A 513 -28.30 -10.80 -28.47
C ASN A 513 -28.97 -9.56 -27.89
#